data_AF-A0A947YCX4-F1
#
_entry.id   AF-A0A947YCX4-F1
#
_cell.length_a   1.000
_cell.length_b   1.000
_cell.length_c   1.000
_cell.angle_alpha   90.00
_cell.angle_beta   90.00
_cell.angle_gamma   90.00
#
_symmetry.space_group_name_H-M   'P 1'
#
loop_
_entity.id
_entity.type
_entity.pdbx_description
1 polymer ?
#
loop_
_entity_poly.entity_id
_entity_poly.type
_entity_poly.pdbx_seq_one_letter_code
_entity_poly.pdbx_strand_id
1 'polypeptide(L)'
;MRCIKDSRRGGLGKPKVVITRFETGEKQPKTQAFINKLKREKIKFYIHHFIKGYPNDVDFILSKLAFGKNPYIKTKKPLVVVVAPGAGSGKLAVCLNQLYYEHQKGVIVGYAKLETFPVWNLPLNHPVNKAYEVVTSDLGDFNLVDPFHFKAYKKRAINYNRDIEAFPVIKEILGRIFKEDIYQSPTDMGVNMAGFAITNDLIVRRAAKKEIQRRRNGRICV
;
A
#
# COMPACT_ATOMS: atom_id res chain seq x y z
N MET A 1 -4.28 4.72 17.62
CA MET A 1 -3.46 4.63 18.86
C MET A 1 -2.84 3.26 19.10
N ARG A 2 -3.58 2.15 18.96
CA ARG A 2 -3.04 0.79 19.14
C ARG A 2 -1.79 0.52 18.30
N CYS A 3 -1.83 0.77 16.99
CA CYS A 3 -0.67 0.58 16.09
C CYS A 3 0.60 1.34 16.54
N ILE A 4 0.45 2.52 17.14
CA ILE A 4 1.59 3.32 17.66
C ILE A 4 2.22 2.63 18.86
N LYS A 5 1.39 2.06 19.75
CA LYS A 5 1.85 1.33 20.93
C LYS A 5 2.51 0.01 20.51
N ASP A 6 1.92 -0.71 19.57
CA ASP A 6 2.44 -1.99 19.09
C ASP A 6 3.79 -1.81 18.37
N SER A 7 3.92 -0.76 17.56
CA SER A 7 5.20 -0.39 16.93
C SER A 7 6.31 -0.12 17.95
N ARG A 8 5.99 0.57 19.05
CA ARG A 8 6.96 0.81 20.14
C ARG A 8 7.33 -0.49 20.87
N ARG A 9 6.34 -1.35 21.17
CA ARG A 9 6.56 -2.65 21.82
C ARG A 9 7.42 -3.58 20.97
N GLY A 10 7.23 -3.56 19.65
CA GLY A 10 8.02 -4.32 18.70
C GLY A 10 9.39 -3.72 18.35
N GLY A 11 9.88 -2.72 19.09
CA GLY A 11 11.22 -2.16 18.89
C GLY A 11 11.39 -1.26 17.65
N LEU A 12 10.32 -0.90 16.94
CA LEU A 12 10.37 -0.07 15.72
C LEU A 12 10.51 1.45 16.01
N GLY A 13 10.74 1.81 17.27
CA GLY A 13 10.92 3.20 17.71
C GLY A 13 9.62 4.00 17.82
N LYS A 14 9.74 5.33 17.90
CA LYS A 14 8.58 6.24 17.95
C LYS A 14 8.10 6.53 16.52
N PRO A 15 6.91 6.06 16.11
CA PRO A 15 6.41 6.32 14.76
C PRO A 15 6.05 7.80 14.59
N LYS A 16 6.15 8.26 13.34
CA LYS A 16 5.60 9.54 12.90
C LYS A 16 4.19 9.29 12.38
N VAL A 17 3.24 10.14 12.75
CA VAL A 17 1.84 10.01 12.29
C VAL A 17 1.59 10.98 11.14
N VAL A 18 0.98 10.52 10.06
CA VAL A 18 0.52 11.39 8.98
C VAL A 18 -1.00 11.37 8.96
N ILE A 19 -1.61 12.53 9.10
CA ILE A 19 -3.05 12.72 8.98
C ILE A 19 -3.30 13.16 7.54
N THR A 20 -3.86 12.26 6.73
CA THR A 20 -4.10 12.48 5.30
C THR A 20 -5.49 13.02 5.03
N ARG A 21 -5.69 13.64 3.86
CA ARG A 21 -6.98 14.19 3.41
C ARG A 21 -7.55 15.20 4.41
N PHE A 22 -6.69 16.00 5.01
CA PHE A 22 -7.12 17.05 5.93
C PHE A 22 -7.65 18.24 5.14
N GLU A 23 -8.86 18.68 5.47
CA GLU A 23 -9.52 19.80 4.80
C GLU A 23 -9.60 21.00 5.73
N THR A 24 -9.08 22.13 5.26
CA THR A 24 -9.09 23.39 6.00
C THR A 24 -10.44 24.07 5.80
N GLY A 25 -11.12 24.44 6.88
CA GLY A 25 -12.42 25.12 6.84
C GLY A 25 -13.61 24.23 7.23
N GLU A 26 -13.42 22.91 7.26
CA GLU A 26 -14.45 21.99 7.76
C GLU A 26 -14.30 21.73 9.26
N LYS A 27 -15.42 21.64 9.98
CA LYS A 27 -15.42 21.18 11.36
C LYS A 27 -15.15 19.68 11.40
N GLN A 28 -13.91 19.29 11.71
CA GLN A 28 -13.50 17.90 11.89
C GLN A 28 -13.19 17.57 13.38
N PRO A 29 -14.21 17.55 14.27
CA PRO A 29 -14.00 17.45 15.72
C PRO A 29 -13.28 16.17 16.14
N LYS A 30 -13.55 15.04 15.46
CA LYS A 30 -12.85 13.77 15.71
C LYS A 30 -11.36 13.86 15.37
N THR A 31 -11.03 14.50 14.25
CA THR A 31 -9.64 14.73 13.82
C THR A 31 -8.92 15.66 14.80
N GLN A 32 -9.58 16.74 15.23
CA GLN A 32 -9.00 17.68 16.20
C GLN A 32 -8.76 17.02 17.56
N ALA A 33 -9.70 16.21 18.05
CA ALA A 33 -9.52 15.43 19.26
C ALA A 33 -8.33 14.46 19.15
N PHE A 34 -8.16 13.83 17.99
CA PHE A 34 -7.01 12.97 17.72
C PHE A 34 -5.69 13.75 17.69
N ILE A 35 -5.64 14.92 17.04
CA ILE A 35 -4.48 15.82 17.04
C ILE A 35 -4.11 16.23 18.47
N ASN A 36 -5.10 16.63 19.27
CA ASN A 36 -4.88 17.03 20.67
C ASN A 36 -4.30 15.86 21.49
N LYS A 37 -4.77 14.63 21.24
CA LYS A 37 -4.21 13.42 21.85
C LYS A 37 -2.76 13.19 21.44
N LEU A 38 -2.42 13.33 20.15
CA LEU A 38 -1.04 13.20 19.66
C LEU A 38 -0.12 14.25 20.29
N LYS A 39 -0.57 15.51 20.41
CA LYS A 39 0.16 16.60 21.08
C LYS A 39 0.44 16.26 22.55
N ARG A 40 -0.60 15.84 23.29
CA ARG A 40 -0.47 15.48 24.72
C ARG A 40 0.51 14.33 24.94
N GLU A 41 0.53 13.34 24.06
CA GLU A 41 1.47 12.21 24.12
C GLU A 41 2.84 12.50 23.49
N LYS A 42 3.11 13.76 23.09
CA LYS A 42 4.35 14.22 22.44
C LYS A 42 4.72 13.36 21.22
N ILE A 43 3.71 12.97 20.44
CA ILE A 43 3.88 12.18 19.20
C ILE A 43 4.01 13.15 18.04
N LYS A 44 5.10 13.02 17.28
CA LYS A 44 5.31 13.83 16.08
C LYS A 44 4.29 13.45 14.99
N PHE A 45 3.59 14.44 14.46
CA PHE A 45 2.64 14.24 13.38
C PHE A 45 2.80 15.28 12.27
N TYR A 46 2.25 14.96 11.11
CA TYR A 46 2.23 15.77 9.90
C TYR A 46 0.82 15.77 9.32
N ILE A 47 0.44 16.87 8.67
CA ILE A 47 -0.87 17.02 8.04
C ILE A 47 -0.65 17.04 6.54
N HIS A 48 -1.24 16.09 5.83
CA HIS A 48 -1.31 16.08 4.38
C HIS A 48 -2.74 16.45 3.97
N HIS A 49 -2.84 17.46 3.12
CA HIS A 49 -4.12 17.98 2.65
C HIS A 49 -4.73 17.10 1.57
N PHE A 50 -6.05 17.24 1.37
CA PHE A 50 -6.70 16.72 0.19
C PHE A 50 -6.09 17.34 -1.09
N ILE A 51 -5.88 16.52 -2.11
CA ILE A 51 -5.37 16.93 -3.42
C ILE A 51 -6.46 16.65 -4.45
N LYS A 52 -7.01 17.71 -5.04
CA LYS A 52 -8.01 17.62 -6.10
C LYS A 52 -7.42 16.92 -7.32
N GLY A 53 -8.21 16.05 -7.97
CA GLY A 53 -7.80 15.35 -9.19
C GLY A 53 -6.83 14.17 -8.98
N TYR A 54 -6.44 13.86 -7.74
CA TYR A 54 -5.61 12.69 -7.46
C TYR A 54 -6.37 11.38 -7.74
N PRO A 55 -5.77 10.38 -8.42
CA PRO A 55 -4.38 10.31 -8.88
C PRO A 55 -4.15 10.72 -10.35
N ASN A 56 -5.18 11.15 -11.07
CA ASN A 56 -5.15 11.24 -12.54
C ASN A 56 -4.45 12.49 -13.10
N ASP A 57 -4.45 13.61 -12.37
CA ASP A 57 -3.79 14.85 -12.81
C ASP A 57 -2.32 14.87 -12.35
N VAL A 58 -1.46 14.15 -13.07
CA VAL A 58 -0.05 13.94 -12.68
C VAL A 58 0.73 15.26 -12.60
N ASP A 59 0.50 16.18 -13.54
CA ASP A 59 1.14 17.51 -13.56
C ASP A 59 0.79 18.33 -12.32
N PHE A 60 -0.50 18.38 -11.97
CA PHE A 60 -0.92 19.08 -10.76
C PHE A 60 -0.38 18.40 -9.51
N ILE A 61 -0.43 17.07 -9.42
CA ILE A 61 0.04 16.28 -8.27
C ILE A 61 1.52 16.57 -7.96
N LEU A 62 2.37 16.64 -8.99
CA LEU A 62 3.82 16.89 -8.86
C LEU A 62 4.18 18.38 -8.73
N SER A 63 3.21 19.25 -8.45
CA SER A 63 3.43 20.68 -8.29
C SER A 63 3.69 21.11 -6.84
N LYS A 64 4.15 22.36 -6.68
CA LYS A 64 4.23 23.03 -5.36
C LYS A 64 2.86 23.24 -4.70
N LEU A 65 1.78 23.23 -5.49
CA LEU A 65 0.41 23.46 -5.01
C LEU A 65 -0.26 22.19 -4.49
N ALA A 66 0.22 21.01 -4.91
CA ALA A 66 -0.26 19.71 -4.44
C ALA A 66 0.79 19.03 -3.55
N PHE A 67 1.70 18.21 -4.10
CA PHE A 67 2.66 17.51 -3.26
C PHE A 67 3.57 18.44 -2.48
N GLY A 68 4.03 19.53 -3.09
CA GLY A 68 4.87 20.52 -2.40
C GLY A 68 4.14 21.37 -1.35
N LYS A 69 2.80 21.29 -1.23
CA LYS A 69 2.05 21.92 -0.15
C LYS A 69 2.12 21.09 1.14
N ASN A 70 2.22 19.78 1.03
CA ASN A 70 2.32 18.89 2.18
C ASN A 70 3.72 18.99 2.80
N PRO A 71 3.87 18.91 4.13
CA PRO A 71 5.16 19.05 4.78
C PRO A 71 6.06 17.84 4.53
N TYR A 72 7.33 18.07 4.17
CA TYR A 72 8.33 17.01 4.08
C TYR A 72 8.52 16.28 5.42
N ILE A 73 8.40 14.95 5.39
CA ILE A 73 8.57 14.12 6.58
C ILE A 73 10.05 13.79 6.73
N LYS A 74 10.76 14.47 7.64
CA LYS A 74 12.18 14.16 7.91
C LYS A 74 12.32 12.73 8.42
N THR A 75 13.00 11.84 7.69
CA THR A 75 13.34 10.46 8.07
C THR A 75 14.81 10.37 8.50
N LYS A 76 15.18 9.30 9.21
CA LYS A 76 16.57 9.07 9.70
C LYS A 76 17.11 7.68 9.35
N LYS A 77 16.20 6.74 9.07
CA LYS A 77 16.52 5.36 8.72
C LYS A 77 16.33 5.22 7.20
N PRO A 78 17.17 4.42 6.53
CA PRO A 78 17.09 4.24 5.08
C PRO A 78 15.81 3.50 4.65
N LEU A 79 15.28 2.63 5.52
CA LEU A 79 14.01 1.94 5.31
C LEU A 79 12.92 2.58 6.15
N VAL A 80 11.82 2.96 5.49
CA VAL A 80 10.64 3.54 6.11
C VAL A 80 9.44 2.66 5.80
N VAL A 81 8.87 2.06 6.83
CA VAL A 81 7.66 1.24 6.70
C VAL A 81 6.43 2.10 6.94
N VAL A 82 5.54 2.16 5.95
CA VAL A 82 4.29 2.92 6.02
C VAL A 82 3.12 1.98 6.23
N VAL A 83 2.52 2.05 7.43
CA VAL A 83 1.35 1.24 7.83
C VAL A 83 0.17 2.14 8.16
N ALA A 84 -1.05 1.60 8.04
CA ALA A 84 -2.27 2.31 8.41
C ALA A 84 -3.29 1.35 9.02
N PRO A 85 -4.29 1.86 9.78
CA PRO A 85 -5.34 1.04 10.37
C PRO A 85 -6.25 0.34 9.35
N GLY A 86 -6.32 0.81 8.11
CA GLY A 86 -7.19 0.23 7.08
C GLY A 86 -6.87 0.66 5.65
N ALA A 87 -7.74 0.24 4.73
CA ALA A 87 -7.75 0.71 3.35
C ALA A 87 -8.12 2.21 3.27
N GLY A 88 -7.80 2.86 2.15
CA GLY A 88 -8.18 4.26 1.92
C GLY A 88 -7.48 5.32 2.79
N SER A 89 -6.56 4.95 3.69
CA SER A 89 -5.85 5.88 4.58
C SER A 89 -4.72 6.69 3.92
N GLY A 90 -4.64 6.71 2.59
CA GLY A 90 -3.64 7.51 1.85
C GLY A 90 -2.19 7.00 1.91
N LYS A 91 -1.95 5.72 2.25
CA LYS A 91 -0.58 5.14 2.35
C LYS A 91 0.27 5.42 1.12
N LEU A 92 -0.25 5.10 -0.07
CA LEU A 92 0.44 5.33 -1.34
C LEU A 92 0.72 6.82 -1.58
N ALA A 93 -0.28 7.69 -1.37
CA ALA A 93 -0.12 9.12 -1.54
C ALA A 93 0.96 9.71 -0.62
N VAL A 94 1.08 9.21 0.62
CA VAL A 94 2.16 9.60 1.54
C VAL A 94 3.52 9.15 1.02
N CYS A 95 3.64 7.91 0.53
CA CYS A 95 4.88 7.42 -0.08
C CYS A 95 5.28 8.28 -1.28
N LEU A 96 4.39 8.49 -2.25
CA LEU A 96 4.67 9.27 -3.46
C LEU A 96 5.03 10.72 -3.14
N ASN A 97 4.33 11.34 -2.19
CA ASN A 97 4.66 12.69 -1.71
C ASN A 97 6.06 12.75 -1.08
N GLN A 98 6.46 11.72 -0.33
CA GLN A 98 7.81 11.65 0.23
C GLN A 98 8.86 11.49 -0.89
N LEU A 99 8.62 10.61 -1.87
CA LEU A 99 9.52 10.41 -3.02
C LEU A 99 9.74 11.72 -3.79
N TYR A 100 8.67 12.49 -4.02
CA TYR A 100 8.74 13.80 -4.64
C TYR A 100 9.77 14.72 -3.96
N TYR A 101 9.72 14.81 -2.63
CA TYR A 101 10.68 15.62 -1.88
C TYR A 101 12.10 15.05 -1.84
N GLU A 102 12.25 13.73 -1.69
CA GLU A 102 13.58 13.09 -1.67
C GLU A 102 14.28 13.27 -3.02
N HIS A 103 13.54 13.10 -4.13
CA HIS A 103 14.08 13.32 -5.47
C HIS A 103 14.49 14.79 -5.70
N GLN A 104 13.69 15.76 -5.27
CA GLN A 104 14.07 17.18 -5.34
C GLN A 104 15.34 17.52 -4.56
N LYS A 105 15.71 16.71 -3.58
CA LYS A 105 16.95 16.85 -2.80
C LYS A 105 18.11 16.05 -3.36
N GLY A 106 17.94 15.37 -4.49
CA GLY A 106 18.96 14.50 -5.09
C GLY A 106 19.23 13.22 -4.28
N VAL A 107 18.29 12.81 -3.42
CA VAL A 107 18.43 11.57 -2.64
C VAL A 107 17.99 10.38 -3.49
N ILE A 108 18.84 9.36 -3.57
CA ILE A 108 18.48 8.08 -4.18
C ILE A 108 17.47 7.38 -3.25
N VAL A 109 16.25 7.20 -3.74
CA VAL A 109 15.13 6.63 -2.98
C VAL A 109 14.35 5.67 -3.87
N GLY A 110 13.63 4.73 -3.26
CA GLY A 110 12.76 3.79 -3.98
C GLY A 110 11.42 3.60 -3.28
N TYR A 111 10.50 2.95 -3.97
CA TYR A 111 9.18 2.62 -3.45
C TYR A 111 8.86 1.15 -3.71
N ALA A 112 8.49 0.42 -2.68
CA ALA A 112 8.05 -0.96 -2.82
C ALA A 112 6.74 -1.20 -2.07
N LYS A 113 6.00 -2.21 -2.51
CA LYS A 113 4.75 -2.65 -1.89
C LYS A 113 4.94 -4.04 -1.29
N LEU A 114 4.61 -4.18 -0.01
CA LEU A 114 4.60 -5.46 0.68
C LEU A 114 3.17 -5.91 0.94
N GLU A 115 2.75 -6.95 0.23
CA GLU A 115 1.49 -7.65 0.45
C GLU A 115 1.74 -9.16 0.42
N THR A 116 1.17 -9.88 1.38
CA THR A 116 1.35 -11.34 1.48
C THR A 116 0.50 -12.07 0.45
N PHE A 117 -0.70 -11.56 0.15
CA PHE A 117 -1.66 -12.15 -0.77
C PHE A 117 -2.17 -11.12 -1.80
N PRO A 118 -2.42 -11.53 -3.05
CA PRO A 118 -2.15 -12.86 -3.59
C PRO A 118 -0.65 -13.18 -3.66
N VAL A 119 -0.30 -14.46 -3.69
CA VAL A 119 1.09 -14.90 -3.86
C VAL A 119 1.39 -14.95 -5.35
N TRP A 120 2.19 -13.99 -5.82
CA TRP A 120 2.36 -13.69 -7.23
C TRP A 120 2.93 -14.84 -8.06
N ASN A 121 3.80 -15.66 -7.49
CA ASN A 121 4.45 -16.79 -8.14
C ASN A 121 3.71 -18.12 -7.96
N LEU A 122 2.51 -18.12 -7.36
CA LEU A 122 1.61 -19.27 -7.37
C LEU A 122 0.53 -19.10 -8.45
N PRO A 123 0.05 -20.19 -9.07
CA PRO A 123 -1.01 -20.12 -10.08
C PRO A 123 -2.28 -19.40 -9.59
N LEU A 124 -3.05 -18.83 -10.52
CA LEU A 124 -4.32 -18.15 -10.20
C LEU A 124 -5.31 -19.08 -9.49
N ASN A 125 -5.39 -20.33 -9.95
CA ASN A 125 -6.26 -21.37 -9.38
C ASN A 125 -5.61 -22.13 -8.21
N HIS A 126 -4.44 -21.69 -7.74
CA HIS A 126 -3.82 -22.29 -6.57
C HIS A 126 -4.73 -22.12 -5.33
N PRO A 127 -4.98 -23.16 -4.51
CA PRO A 127 -5.86 -23.06 -3.36
C PRO A 127 -5.54 -21.90 -2.40
N VAL A 128 -4.26 -21.53 -2.27
CA VAL A 128 -3.82 -20.36 -1.47
C VAL A 128 -4.41 -19.05 -2.01
N ASN A 129 -4.24 -18.81 -3.31
CA ASN A 129 -4.77 -17.61 -3.95
C ASN A 129 -6.31 -17.62 -3.93
N LYS A 130 -6.93 -18.80 -4.15
CA LYS A 130 -8.39 -18.94 -4.05
C LYS A 130 -8.93 -18.73 -2.62
N ALA A 131 -8.21 -19.15 -1.60
CA ALA A 131 -8.60 -18.88 -0.22
C ALA A 131 -8.61 -17.38 0.08
N TYR A 132 -7.60 -16.65 -0.42
CA TYR A 132 -7.57 -15.19 -0.32
C TYR A 132 -8.77 -14.53 -1.03
N GLU A 133 -9.02 -14.90 -2.28
CA GLU A 133 -10.13 -14.36 -3.09
C GLU A 133 -11.49 -14.53 -2.41
N VAL A 134 -11.73 -15.67 -1.74
CA VAL A 134 -12.99 -15.91 -1.00
C VAL A 134 -13.14 -14.94 0.17
N VAL A 135 -12.04 -14.58 0.85
CA VAL A 135 -12.06 -13.66 2.00
C VAL A 135 -12.20 -12.20 1.56
N THR A 136 -11.73 -11.87 0.36
CA THR A 136 -11.75 -10.50 -0.18
C THR A 136 -12.88 -10.22 -1.18
N SER A 137 -13.72 -11.21 -1.48
CA SER A 137 -14.85 -11.05 -2.40
C SER A 137 -15.73 -9.84 -2.05
N ASP A 138 -15.96 -9.62 -0.76
CA ASP A 138 -16.83 -8.56 -0.25
C ASP A 138 -16.16 -7.17 -0.35
N LEU A 139 -14.83 -7.13 -0.53
CA LEU A 139 -14.05 -5.91 -0.75
C LEU A 139 -13.90 -5.56 -2.24
N GLY A 140 -14.38 -6.43 -3.13
CA GLY A 140 -14.26 -6.27 -4.59
C GLY A 140 -12.84 -6.52 -5.12
N ASP A 141 -11.98 -7.19 -4.36
CA ASP A 141 -10.63 -7.55 -4.81
C ASP A 141 -10.66 -8.96 -5.41
N PHE A 142 -10.37 -9.05 -6.71
CA PHE A 142 -10.33 -10.30 -7.48
C PHE A 142 -8.92 -10.55 -8.00
N ASN A 143 -8.43 -11.78 -7.83
CA ASN A 143 -7.14 -12.19 -8.36
C ASN A 143 -7.18 -12.29 -9.89
N LEU A 144 -6.13 -11.80 -10.55
CA LEU A 144 -5.98 -11.81 -12.00
C LEU A 144 -4.54 -12.17 -12.38
N VAL A 145 -4.36 -12.64 -13.60
CA VAL A 145 -3.01 -12.69 -14.19
C VAL A 145 -2.58 -11.25 -14.47
N ASP A 146 -1.39 -10.87 -14.02
CA ASP A 146 -0.80 -9.56 -14.29
C ASP A 146 -0.46 -9.43 -15.80
N PRO A 147 -1.23 -8.62 -16.56
CA PRO A 147 -1.02 -8.51 -18.00
C PRO A 147 0.27 -7.74 -18.33
N PHE A 148 0.70 -6.82 -17.46
CA PHE A 148 1.91 -6.02 -17.64
C PHE A 148 3.15 -6.90 -17.48
N HIS A 149 3.18 -7.74 -16.44
CA HIS A 149 4.30 -8.66 -16.21
C HIS A 149 4.42 -9.69 -17.34
N PHE A 150 3.27 -10.22 -17.80
CA PHE A 150 3.26 -11.14 -18.94
C PHE A 150 3.72 -10.47 -20.23
N LYS A 151 3.32 -9.21 -20.49
CA LYS A 151 3.76 -8.45 -21.66
C LYS A 151 5.28 -8.22 -21.65
N ALA A 152 5.83 -7.78 -20.51
CA ALA A 152 7.24 -7.43 -20.36
C ALA A 152 8.17 -8.65 -20.37
N TYR A 153 7.80 -9.72 -19.66
CA TYR A 153 8.72 -10.83 -19.38
C TYR A 153 8.28 -12.19 -19.93
N LYS A 154 7.09 -12.28 -20.55
CA LYS A 154 6.46 -13.55 -20.96
C LYS A 154 6.29 -14.56 -19.82
N LYS A 155 6.26 -14.07 -18.57
CA LYS A 155 6.06 -14.85 -17.34
C LYS A 155 4.69 -14.54 -16.75
N ARG A 156 3.97 -15.58 -16.32
CA ARG A 156 2.70 -15.40 -15.61
C ARG A 156 2.99 -15.07 -14.15
N ALA A 157 2.40 -13.98 -13.68
CA ALA A 157 2.37 -13.59 -12.27
C ALA A 157 0.92 -13.27 -11.90
N ILE A 158 0.58 -13.44 -10.62
CA ILE A 158 -0.76 -13.16 -10.10
C ILE A 158 -0.75 -11.87 -9.32
N ASN A 159 -1.67 -10.98 -9.66
CA ASN A 159 -1.97 -9.76 -8.93
C ASN A 159 -3.49 -9.66 -8.76
N TYR A 160 -4.03 -8.50 -8.45
CA TYR A 160 -5.47 -8.29 -8.32
C TYR A 160 -5.91 -7.02 -9.05
N ASN A 161 -7.21 -6.94 -9.36
CA ASN A 161 -7.81 -5.91 -10.20
C ASN A 161 -7.40 -4.48 -9.83
N ARG A 162 -7.50 -4.10 -8.55
CA ARG A 162 -7.24 -2.72 -8.10
C ARG A 162 -5.82 -2.25 -8.40
N ASP A 163 -4.84 -3.12 -8.20
CA ASP A 163 -3.43 -2.79 -8.46
C ASP A 163 -3.12 -2.78 -9.95
N ILE A 164 -3.70 -3.71 -10.71
CA ILE A 164 -3.59 -3.73 -12.18
C ILE A 164 -4.19 -2.46 -12.79
N GLU A 165 -5.37 -2.05 -12.34
CA GLU A 165 -6.06 -0.85 -12.80
C GLU A 165 -5.30 0.44 -12.43
N ALA A 166 -4.73 0.50 -11.23
CA ALA A 166 -3.98 1.67 -10.76
C ALA A 166 -2.57 1.77 -11.35
N PHE A 167 -1.99 0.65 -11.81
CA PHE A 167 -0.59 0.58 -12.22
C PHE A 167 -0.18 1.62 -13.27
N PRO A 168 -0.92 1.89 -14.36
CA PRO A 168 -0.51 2.86 -15.37
C PRO A 168 -0.26 4.26 -14.81
N VAL A 169 -1.17 4.74 -13.96
CA VAL A 169 -1.06 6.07 -13.32
C VAL A 169 0.08 6.09 -12.31
N ILE A 170 0.26 5.02 -11.53
CA ILE A 170 1.38 4.93 -10.58
C ILE A 170 2.71 4.90 -11.33
N LYS A 171 2.81 4.12 -12.41
CA LYS A 171 3.99 4.05 -13.27
C LYS A 171 4.34 5.42 -13.82
N GLU A 172 3.36 6.19 -14.31
CA GLU A 172 3.59 7.56 -14.79
C GLU A 172 4.11 8.48 -13.68
N ILE A 173 3.49 8.48 -12.50
CA ILE A 173 3.93 9.31 -11.38
C ILE A 173 5.38 8.96 -10.97
N LEU A 174 5.68 7.67 -10.81
CA LEU A 174 7.02 7.21 -10.47
C LEU A 174 8.02 7.54 -11.58
N GLY A 175 7.66 7.36 -12.85
CA GLY A 175 8.47 7.68 -14.01
C GLY A 175 8.85 9.16 -14.06
N ARG A 176 7.90 10.06 -13.74
CA ARG A 176 8.19 11.50 -13.65
C ARG A 176 9.03 11.88 -12.44
N ILE A 177 8.82 11.21 -11.30
CA ILE A 177 9.64 11.44 -10.10
C ILE A 177 11.07 10.96 -10.35
N PHE A 178 11.29 9.77 -10.90
CA PHE A 178 12.62 9.18 -11.06
C PHE A 178 13.30 9.55 -12.39
N LYS A 179 12.54 10.06 -13.36
CA LYS A 179 12.97 10.30 -14.75
C LYS A 179 13.38 9.02 -15.49
N GLU A 180 12.87 7.88 -15.04
CA GLU A 180 13.10 6.55 -15.63
C GLU A 180 11.97 5.58 -15.24
N ASP A 181 11.77 4.55 -16.06
CA ASP A 181 10.78 3.49 -15.81
C ASP A 181 11.37 2.39 -14.90
N ILE A 182 11.14 2.50 -13.59
CA ILE A 182 11.70 1.55 -12.60
C ILE A 182 10.89 0.25 -12.43
N TYR A 183 9.62 0.22 -12.85
CA TYR A 183 8.74 -0.95 -12.74
C TYR A 183 8.01 -1.20 -14.07
N GLN A 184 8.01 -2.45 -14.52
CA GLN A 184 7.28 -2.85 -15.73
C GLN A 184 5.92 -3.49 -15.43
N SER A 185 5.66 -3.84 -14.17
CA SER A 185 4.36 -4.36 -13.73
C SER A 185 4.10 -4.09 -12.24
N PRO A 186 2.85 -4.21 -11.75
CA PRO A 186 2.58 -4.16 -10.31
C PRO A 186 3.21 -5.36 -9.56
N THR A 187 3.50 -6.47 -10.24
CA THR A 187 4.33 -7.55 -9.68
C THR A 187 5.75 -7.07 -9.37
N ASP A 188 6.38 -6.28 -10.24
CA ASP A 188 7.73 -5.74 -10.01
C ASP A 188 7.78 -4.77 -8.82
N MET A 189 6.68 -4.05 -8.57
CA MET A 189 6.53 -3.18 -7.39
C MET A 189 6.46 -3.97 -6.07
N GLY A 190 6.13 -5.25 -6.15
CA GLY A 190 5.96 -6.16 -5.02
C GLY A 190 7.28 -6.71 -4.50
N VAL A 191 7.39 -6.87 -3.18
CA VAL A 191 8.56 -7.51 -2.52
C VAL A 191 8.22 -8.82 -1.80
N ASN A 192 7.11 -9.45 -2.18
CA ASN A 192 6.62 -10.66 -1.53
C ASN A 192 7.44 -11.90 -1.92
N MET A 193 7.98 -12.59 -0.91
CA MET A 193 8.77 -13.82 -1.06
C MET A 193 8.04 -15.08 -0.57
N ALA A 194 6.79 -14.97 -0.11
CA ALA A 194 6.10 -16.05 0.60
C ALA A 194 5.99 -17.35 -0.21
N GLY A 195 5.77 -17.27 -1.52
CA GLY A 195 5.66 -18.47 -2.36
C GLY A 195 6.96 -19.27 -2.47
N PHE A 196 8.12 -18.62 -2.37
CA PHE A 196 9.43 -19.30 -2.36
C PHE A 196 9.71 -20.01 -1.03
N ALA A 197 9.04 -19.60 0.04
CA ALA A 197 9.20 -20.20 1.37
C ALA A 197 8.29 -21.43 1.60
N ILE A 198 7.50 -21.85 0.60
CA ILE A 198 6.65 -23.04 0.70
C ILE A 198 7.54 -24.29 0.55
N THR A 199 7.73 -25.00 1.66
CA THR A 199 8.52 -26.24 1.70
C THR A 199 7.70 -27.49 1.38
N ASN A 200 6.37 -27.43 1.51
CA ASN A 200 5.46 -28.52 1.18
C ASN A 200 4.12 -28.01 0.62
N ASP A 201 3.99 -28.04 -0.71
CA ASP A 201 2.81 -27.54 -1.42
C ASP A 201 1.53 -28.33 -1.08
N LEU A 202 1.63 -29.65 -0.88
CA LEU A 202 0.48 -30.49 -0.55
C LEU A 202 -0.17 -30.10 0.79
N ILE A 203 0.65 -29.81 1.81
CA ILE A 203 0.16 -29.37 3.12
C ILE A 203 -0.55 -28.01 3.00
N VAL A 204 0.09 -27.06 2.32
CA VAL A 204 -0.45 -25.70 2.16
C VAL A 204 -1.75 -25.72 1.34
N ARG A 205 -1.83 -26.54 0.28
CA ARG A 205 -3.08 -26.74 -0.49
C ARG A 205 -4.21 -27.30 0.37
N ARG A 206 -3.93 -28.33 1.19
CA ARG A 206 -4.95 -28.92 2.08
C ARG A 206 -5.45 -27.89 3.10
N ALA A 207 -4.54 -27.13 3.70
CA ALA A 207 -4.90 -26.07 4.65
C ALA A 207 -5.76 -24.98 3.99
N ALA A 208 -5.38 -24.49 2.81
CA ALA A 208 -6.12 -23.47 2.09
C ALA A 208 -7.52 -23.94 1.64
N LYS A 209 -7.66 -25.19 1.18
CA LYS A 209 -8.97 -25.79 0.87
C LYS A 209 -9.90 -25.84 2.09
N LYS A 210 -9.36 -26.20 3.26
CA LYS A 210 -10.13 -26.17 4.52
C LYS A 210 -10.58 -24.75 4.87
N GLU A 211 -9.73 -23.74 4.64
CA GLU A 211 -10.11 -22.34 4.87
C GLU A 211 -11.24 -21.88 3.93
N ILE A 212 -11.17 -22.23 2.64
CA ILE A 212 -12.26 -21.98 1.68
C ILE A 212 -13.59 -22.56 2.19
N GLN A 213 -13.57 -23.81 2.67
CA GLN A 213 -14.77 -24.47 3.19
C GLN A 213 -15.31 -23.75 4.44
N ARG A 214 -14.44 -23.36 5.38
CA ARG A 214 -14.85 -22.61 6.58
C ARG A 214 -15.54 -21.30 6.23
N ARG A 215 -14.99 -20.54 5.27
CA ARG A 215 -15.57 -19.26 4.83
C ARG A 215 -16.92 -19.44 4.15
N ARG A 216 -17.07 -20.50 3.34
CA ARG A 216 -18.36 -20.85 2.73
C ARG A 216 -19.39 -21.21 3.79
N ASN A 217 -19.05 -22.09 4.74
CA ASN A 217 -19.97 -22.52 5.78
C ASN A 217 -20.35 -21.38 6.74
N GLY A 218 -19.38 -20.53 7.13
CA GLY A 218 -19.64 -19.38 7.99
C GLY A 218 -20.50 -18.29 7.35
N ARG A 219 -20.60 -18.24 6.01
CA ARG A 219 -21.53 -17.37 5.28
C ARG A 219 -22.96 -17.93 5.19
N ILE A 220 -23.16 -19.22 5.46
CA ILE A 220 -24.48 -19.90 5.40
C ILE A 220 -25.22 -19.83 6.74
N CYS A 221 -24.56 -19.43 7.83
CA CYS A 221 -25.16 -19.35 9.18
C CYS A 221 -25.68 -17.95 9.57
N VAL A 222 -26.20 -17.16 8.62
CA VAL A 222 -26.83 -15.85 8.90
C VAL A 222 -28.30 -15.89 8.52
#